data_AF-A0A953MCG9-F1
#
_entry.id   AF-A0A953MCG9-F1
#
_cell.length_a   1.000
_cell.length_b   1.000
_cell.length_c   1.000
_cell.angle_alpha   90.00
_cell.angle_beta   90.00
_cell.angle_gamma   90.00
#
_symmetry.space_group_name_H-M   'P 1'
#
loop_
_entity.id
_entity.type
_entity.pdbx_description
1 polymer ?
#
loop_
_entity_poly.entity_id
_entity_poly.type
_entity_poly.pdbx_seq_one_letter_code
_entity_poly.pdbx_strand_id
1 'polypeptide(L)'
;MVKGYYYYTGSAQKNLMQRIERHLRKEKKIHWHIDHLTTNKHASLKNIFMILSASKNEECDLGLKLRTIFGISNSLTGFGNSDCRNCETHLFHAKKRINHNHLLSLYQDIVLLKASSKV
;
A
#
# COMPACT_ATOMS: atom_id res chain seq x y z
N MET A 1 -13.51 10.27 2.11
CA MET A 1 -12.26 9.89 2.81
C MET A 1 -11.94 10.96 3.84
N VAL A 2 -11.59 10.57 5.06
CA VAL A 2 -11.11 11.50 6.08
C VAL A 2 -9.67 11.88 5.77
N LYS A 3 -9.27 13.12 6.08
CA LYS A 3 -7.88 13.58 5.93
C LYS A 3 -6.94 12.69 6.74
N GLY A 4 -5.82 12.29 6.15
CA GLY A 4 -4.81 11.46 6.81
C GLY A 4 -3.94 10.73 5.80
N TYR A 5 -3.19 9.76 6.32
CA TYR A 5 -2.32 8.90 5.55
C TYR A 5 -3.02 7.56 5.34
N TYR A 6 -3.04 7.11 4.08
CA TYR A 6 -3.57 5.80 3.71
C TYR A 6 -2.41 4.90 3.30
N TYR A 7 -2.45 3.68 3.80
CA TYR A 7 -1.47 2.64 3.51
C TYR A 7 -2.19 1.47 2.87
N TYR A 8 -1.68 1.02 1.74
CA TYR A 8 -2.22 -0.12 1.03
C TYR A 8 -1.13 -1.18 0.88
N THR A 9 -1.47 -2.43 1.19
CA THR A 9 -0.61 -3.59 0.97
C THR A 9 -1.16 -4.39 -0.21
N GLY A 10 -0.28 -4.88 -1.07
CA GLY A 10 -0.66 -5.69 -2.23
C GLY A 10 0.51 -6.51 -2.72
N SER A 11 0.25 -7.71 -3.23
CA SER A 11 1.26 -8.58 -3.82
C SER A 11 1.28 -8.50 -5.35
N ALA A 12 2.46 -8.67 -5.96
CA ALA A 12 2.61 -8.81 -7.40
C ALA A 12 3.60 -9.94 -7.72
N GLN A 13 3.06 -11.15 -7.89
CA GLN A 13 3.86 -12.37 -8.17
C GLN A 13 4.46 -12.39 -9.59
N LYS A 14 3.92 -11.56 -10.49
CA LYS A 14 4.44 -11.35 -11.85
C LYS A 14 4.32 -9.85 -12.18
N ASN A 15 5.21 -9.36 -13.04
CA ASN A 15 5.13 -8.02 -13.62
C ASN A 15 5.08 -6.88 -12.57
N LEU A 16 5.82 -6.99 -11.46
CA LEU A 16 5.83 -6.01 -10.37
C LEU A 16 6.02 -4.57 -10.88
N MET A 17 7.04 -4.34 -11.72
CA MET A 17 7.33 -3.00 -12.25
C MET A 17 6.19 -2.44 -13.10
N GLN A 18 5.60 -3.25 -13.99
CA GLN A 18 4.45 -2.83 -14.80
C GLN A 18 3.24 -2.47 -13.93
N ARG A 19 3.03 -3.21 -12.83
CA ARG A 19 1.96 -2.92 -11.87
C ARG A 19 2.22 -1.63 -11.09
N ILE A 20 3.47 -1.37 -10.72
CA ILE A 20 3.89 -0.10 -10.10
C ILE A 20 3.70 1.07 -11.06
N GLU A 21 4.19 0.97 -12.30
CA GLU A 21 4.00 1.98 -13.34
C GLU A 21 2.52 2.28 -13.56
N ARG A 22 1.68 1.23 -13.60
CA ARG A 22 0.24 1.39 -13.67
C ARG A 22 -0.28 2.19 -12.48
N HIS A 23 0.10 1.84 -11.24
CA HIS A 23 -0.39 2.54 -10.05
C HIS A 23 0.10 4.00 -9.97
N LEU A 24 1.24 4.31 -10.57
CA LEU A 24 1.75 5.68 -10.69
C LEU A 24 0.94 6.56 -11.66
N ARG A 25 0.35 5.99 -12.73
CA ARG A 25 -0.43 6.77 -13.72
C ARG A 25 -1.68 7.37 -13.10
N LYS A 26 -1.95 8.65 -13.30
CA LYS A 26 -3.20 9.29 -12.83
C LYS A 26 -4.39 9.00 -13.73
N GLU A 27 -4.16 9.00 -15.04
CA GLU A 27 -5.18 8.72 -16.05
C GLU A 27 -5.09 7.25 -16.47
N LYS A 28 -6.09 6.47 -16.06
CA LYS A 28 -6.22 5.05 -16.39
C LYS A 28 -7.64 4.58 -16.10
N LYS A 29 -8.11 3.56 -16.83
CA LYS A 29 -9.32 2.82 -16.44
C LYS A 29 -9.07 2.14 -15.09
N ILE A 30 -10.03 2.17 -14.17
CA ILE A 30 -9.91 1.51 -12.87
C ILE A 30 -9.97 -0.01 -13.08
N HIS A 31 -9.00 -0.74 -12.52
CA HIS A 31 -8.95 -2.19 -12.60
C HIS A 31 -8.65 -2.84 -11.25
N TRP A 32 -7.72 -2.26 -10.49
CA TRP A 32 -7.38 -2.71 -9.13
C TRP A 32 -8.05 -1.82 -8.08
N HIS A 33 -8.30 -2.35 -6.89
CA HIS A 33 -8.84 -1.58 -5.78
C HIS A 33 -8.04 -0.28 -5.52
N ILE A 34 -6.70 -0.37 -5.44
CA ILE A 34 -5.82 0.78 -5.24
C ILE A 34 -5.87 1.83 -6.37
N ASP A 35 -6.39 1.48 -7.55
CA ASP A 35 -6.60 2.46 -8.62
C ASP A 35 -7.62 3.53 -8.19
N HIS A 36 -8.63 3.19 -7.39
CA HIS A 36 -9.58 4.16 -6.83
C HIS A 36 -8.92 5.25 -5.97
N LEU A 37 -7.81 4.94 -5.29
CA LEU A 37 -7.05 5.95 -4.55
C LEU A 37 -6.06 6.67 -5.47
N THR A 38 -5.35 5.93 -6.32
CA THR A 38 -4.28 6.53 -7.12
C THR A 38 -4.80 7.47 -8.21
N THR A 39 -6.01 7.26 -8.74
CA THR A 39 -6.67 8.19 -9.69
C THR A 39 -7.44 9.32 -9.00
N ASN A 40 -7.60 9.28 -7.68
CA ASN A 40 -8.34 10.31 -6.95
C ASN A 40 -7.56 11.64 -6.92
N LYS A 41 -8.20 12.73 -7.35
CA LYS A 41 -7.62 14.08 -7.36
C LYS A 41 -7.28 14.62 -5.96
N HIS A 42 -7.93 14.10 -4.92
CA HIS A 42 -7.69 14.47 -3.53
C HIS A 42 -6.63 13.59 -2.85
N ALA A 43 -6.07 12.62 -3.56
CA ALA A 43 -5.03 11.72 -3.05
C ALA A 43 -3.71 11.92 -3.80
N SER A 44 -2.62 12.00 -3.05
CA SER A 44 -1.26 12.03 -3.60
C SER A 44 -0.48 10.81 -3.12
N LEU A 45 0.04 10.04 -4.07
CA LEU A 45 0.94 8.93 -3.77
C LEU A 45 2.27 9.51 -3.26
N LYS A 46 2.72 9.07 -2.09
CA LYS A 46 3.95 9.59 -1.47
C LYS A 46 5.12 8.63 -1.61
N ASN A 47 4.88 7.35 -1.33
CA ASN A 47 5.91 6.33 -1.27
C ASN A 47 5.36 5.01 -1.77
N ILE A 48 6.23 4.26 -2.43
CA ILE A 48 6.02 2.87 -2.79
C ILE A 48 7.15 2.09 -2.13
N PHE A 49 6.77 1.12 -1.30
CA PHE A 49 7.70 0.18 -0.68
C PHE A 49 7.56 -1.13 -1.42
N MET A 50 8.66 -1.64 -1.96
CA MET A 50 8.72 -2.92 -2.64
C MET A 50 9.49 -3.89 -1.77
N ILE A 51 8.85 -4.99 -1.36
CA ILE A 51 9.55 -6.10 -0.71
C ILE A 51 9.81 -7.13 -1.80
N LEU A 52 11.07 -7.32 -2.15
CA LEU A 52 11.47 -8.24 -3.21
C LEU A 52 11.50 -9.68 -2.69
N SER A 53 11.29 -10.66 -3.58
CA SER A 53 11.32 -12.09 -3.24
C SER A 53 10.35 -12.50 -2.12
N ALA A 54 9.30 -11.71 -1.88
CA ALA A 54 8.32 -11.97 -0.85
C ALA A 54 7.35 -13.09 -1.23
N SER A 55 7.02 -13.93 -0.24
CA SER A 55 5.93 -14.90 -0.39
C SER A 55 4.57 -14.21 -0.50
N LYS A 56 3.54 -14.92 -0.95
CA LYS A 56 2.17 -14.38 -0.98
C LYS A 56 1.68 -13.95 0.41
N ASN A 57 2.08 -14.66 1.46
CA ASN A 57 1.65 -14.38 2.83
C ASN A 57 2.20 -13.06 3.36
N GLU A 58 3.32 -12.55 2.80
CA GLU A 58 3.94 -11.31 3.26
C GLU A 58 3.01 -10.10 3.12
N GLU A 59 2.06 -10.13 2.18
CA GLU A 59 1.03 -9.10 2.05
C GLU A 59 0.15 -9.02 3.32
N CYS A 60 -0.28 -10.17 3.82
CA CYS A 60 -1.11 -10.27 5.03
C CYS A 60 -0.29 -9.94 6.27
N ASP A 61 0.95 -10.44 6.36
CA ASP A 61 1.85 -10.20 7.48
C ASP A 61 2.24 -8.72 7.59
N LEU A 62 2.49 -8.06 6.46
CA LEU A 62 2.71 -6.62 6.43
C LEU A 62 1.47 -5.85 6.91
N GLY A 63 0.28 -6.24 6.47
CA GLY A 63 -0.97 -5.65 6.96
C GLY A 63 -1.15 -5.81 8.47
N LEU A 64 -0.80 -6.97 9.01
CA LEU A 64 -0.80 -7.22 10.45
C LEU A 64 0.20 -6.33 11.19
N LYS A 65 1.47 -6.31 10.74
CA LYS A 65 2.55 -5.48 11.32
C LYS A 65 2.20 -3.99 11.32
N LEU A 66 1.59 -3.49 10.24
CA LEU A 66 1.11 -2.12 10.17
C LEU A 66 0.16 -1.80 11.33
N ARG A 67 -0.81 -2.68 11.61
CA ARG A 67 -1.75 -2.48 12.71
C ARG A 67 -1.11 -2.63 14.08
N THR A 68 -0.33 -3.69 14.29
CA THR A 68 0.17 -4.06 15.61
C THR A 68 1.39 -3.24 16.04
N ILE A 69 2.30 -2.94 15.12
CA ILE A 69 3.54 -2.20 15.41
C ILE A 69 3.34 -0.70 15.27
N PHE A 70 2.59 -0.25 14.26
CA PHE A 70 2.43 1.19 13.98
C PHE A 70 1.10 1.77 14.45
N GLY A 71 0.21 0.94 14.99
CA GLY A 71 -1.08 1.39 15.55
C GLY A 71 -2.02 2.01 14.52
N ILE A 72 -1.88 1.67 13.23
CA ILE A 72 -2.76 2.19 12.19
C ILE A 72 -4.02 1.34 12.07
N SER A 73 -5.15 1.97 11.76
CA SER A 73 -6.48 1.33 11.81
C SER A 73 -6.92 0.84 10.44
N ASN A 74 -7.81 -0.16 10.40
CA ASN A 74 -8.50 -0.56 9.18
C ASN A 74 -9.32 0.63 8.64
N SER A 75 -9.27 0.86 7.33
CA SER A 75 -9.99 1.99 6.72
C SER A 75 -11.30 1.60 6.04
N LEU A 76 -11.30 0.55 5.21
CA LEU A 76 -12.48 0.14 4.44
C LEU A 76 -12.54 -1.37 4.33
N THR A 77 -13.50 -1.99 5.01
CA THR A 77 -13.74 -3.44 4.96
C THR A 77 -13.98 -3.91 3.52
N GLY A 78 -13.42 -5.05 3.16
CA GLY A 78 -13.53 -5.64 1.81
C GLY A 78 -12.60 -5.01 0.77
N PHE A 79 -11.78 -4.02 1.14
CA PHE A 79 -10.89 -3.36 0.18
C PHE A 79 -9.60 -4.17 -0.02
N GLY A 80 -9.40 -4.64 -1.25
CA GLY A 80 -8.13 -5.26 -1.64
C GLY A 80 -7.86 -6.63 -1.02
N ASN A 81 -8.84 -7.26 -0.38
CA ASN A 81 -8.72 -8.57 0.28
C ASN A 81 -9.41 -9.70 -0.49
N SER A 82 -9.66 -9.55 -1.79
CA SER A 82 -10.42 -10.56 -2.55
C SER A 82 -9.70 -11.92 -2.64
N ASP A 83 -8.39 -11.96 -2.46
CA ASP A 83 -7.56 -13.15 -2.55
C ASP A 83 -7.08 -13.68 -1.19
N CYS A 84 -7.59 -13.11 -0.08
CA CYS A 84 -7.35 -13.57 1.28
C CYS A 84 -8.65 -13.58 2.10
N ARG A 85 -8.84 -14.59 2.97
CA ARG A 85 -10.05 -14.69 3.80
C ARG A 85 -9.85 -14.17 5.23
N ASN A 86 -8.60 -13.95 5.62
CA ASN A 86 -8.23 -13.67 7.01
C ASN A 86 -8.01 -12.18 7.28
N CYS A 87 -7.99 -11.33 6.24
CA CYS A 87 -7.88 -9.89 6.40
C CYS A 87 -9.23 -9.22 6.13
N GLU A 88 -9.67 -8.36 7.04
CA GLU A 88 -10.84 -7.52 6.83
C GLU A 88 -10.63 -6.51 5.68
N THR A 89 -9.39 -6.07 5.49
CA THR A 89 -8.98 -5.09 4.48
C THR A 89 -7.46 -5.10 4.32
N HIS A 90 -6.99 -4.66 3.16
CA HIS A 90 -5.59 -4.28 2.92
C HIS A 90 -5.40 -2.76 2.81
N LEU A 91 -6.42 -1.98 3.17
CA LEU A 91 -6.35 -0.52 3.24
C LEU A 91 -6.45 -0.03 4.69
N PHE A 92 -5.42 0.68 5.11
CA PHE A 92 -5.26 1.19 6.46
C PHE A 92 -5.21 2.71 6.48
N HIS A 93 -5.59 3.32 7.61
CA HIS A 93 -5.62 4.76 7.83
C HIS A 93 -4.86 5.14 9.09
N ALA A 94 -4.17 6.28 9.02
CA ALA A 94 -3.55 6.92 10.16
C ALA A 94 -3.71 8.44 10.08
N LYS A 95 -3.95 9.09 11.22
CA LYS A 95 -3.96 10.57 11.30
C LYS A 95 -2.57 11.17 11.07
N LYS A 96 -1.51 10.46 11.50
CA LYS A 96 -0.10 10.85 11.35
C LYS A 96 0.64 9.83 10.49
N ARG A 97 1.70 10.26 9.83
CA ARG A 97 2.57 9.39 9.02
C ARG A 97 3.33 8.43 9.94
N ILE A 98 3.42 7.16 9.57
CA ILE A 98 4.27 6.19 10.26
C ILE A 98 5.76 6.54 10.10
N ASN A 99 6.60 6.04 11.00
CA ASN A 99 8.04 6.16 10.86
C ASN A 99 8.55 5.20 9.78
N HIS A 100 8.92 5.76 8.62
CA HIS A 100 9.39 4.96 7.48
C HIS A 100 10.70 4.23 7.80
N ASN A 101 11.59 4.78 8.64
CA ASN A 101 12.83 4.11 9.00
C ASN A 101 12.58 2.86 9.84
N HIS A 102 11.59 2.91 10.74
CA HIS A 102 11.18 1.73 11.50
C HIS A 102 10.53 0.67 10.58
N LEU A 103 9.77 1.08 9.57
CA LEU A 103 9.26 0.13 8.57
C LEU A 103 10.40 -0.52 7.77
N LEU A 104 11.37 0.28 7.34
CA LEU A 104 12.52 -0.21 6.59
C LEU A 104 13.36 -1.18 7.43
N SER A 105 13.52 -0.96 8.73
CA SER A 105 14.29 -1.87 9.60
C SER A 105 13.63 -3.24 9.82
N LEU A 106 12.32 -3.39 9.53
CA LEU A 106 11.63 -4.68 9.64
C LEU A 106 11.89 -5.61 8.44
N TYR A 107 12.50 -5.09 7.37
CA TYR A 107 12.68 -5.81 6.11
C TYR A 107 14.10 -5.63 5.59
N GLN A 108 14.81 -6.74 5.35
CA GLN A 108 16.19 -6.70 4.84
C GLN A 108 16.25 -6.22 3.37
N ASP A 109 15.30 -6.64 2.53
CA ASP A 109 15.31 -6.42 1.07
C ASP A 109 14.16 -5.51 0.59
N ILE A 110 14.03 -4.35 1.21
CA ILE A 110 12.99 -3.36 0.87
C ILE A 110 13.54 -2.22 0.01
N VAL A 111 12.90 -1.98 -1.14
CA VAL A 111 13.24 -0.87 -2.03
C VAL A 111 12.18 0.22 -1.90
N LEU A 112 12.62 1.43 -1.51
CA LEU A 112 11.76 2.60 -1.37
C LEU A 112 11.83 3.49 -2.62
N LEU A 113 10.72 3.56 -3.35
CA LEU A 113 10.52 4.56 -4.37
C LEU A 113 9.73 5.75 -3.78
N LYS A 114 10.35 6.93 -3.79
CA LYS A 114 9.65 8.18 -3.49
C LYS A 114 8.98 8.64 -4.78
N ALA A 115 7.65 8.69 -4.79
CA ALA A 115 6.96 9.31 -5.91
C ALA A 115 7.42 10.78 -5.96
N SER A 116 8.07 11.17 -7.05
CA SER A 116 8.60 12.52 -7.20
C SER A 116 7.44 13.50 -7.07
N SER A 117 7.61 14.54 -6.26
CA SER A 117 6.72 15.69 -6.20
C SER A 117 6.84 16.48 -7.50
N LYS A 118 6.41 15.92 -8.62
CA LYS A 118 6.13 16.67 -9.83
C LYS A 118 4.62 16.70 -9.98
N VAL A 119 4.06 17.77 -9.40
CA VAL A 119 2.87 18.43 -9.94
C VAL A 119 3.21 18.89 -11.35
#